data_AF-A0A2P4P8C7-F1
#
_entry.id   AF-A0A2P4P8C7-F1
#
_cell.length_a   1.000
_cell.length_b   1.000
_cell.length_c   1.000
_cell.angle_alpha   90.00
_cell.angle_beta   90.00
_cell.angle_gamma   90.00
#
_symmetry.space_group_name_H-M   'P 1'
#
loop_
_entity.id
_entity.type
_entity.pdbx_description
1 polymer ?
#
loop_
_entity_poly.entity_id
_entity_poly.type
_entity_poly.pdbx_seq_one_letter_code
_entity_poly.pdbx_strand_id
1 'polypeptide(L)'
;FVQATNVVSFAKYPMLSSAIPVYNYLIDELEEYCDNCDSSNDIVTAVKAGIKKLETYYAKTDETTMYTVATILDPRLKLGYYEDHKWKQTFIRFAKETVINIYNDKYGPA
;
A
#
# COMPACT_ATOMS: atom_id res chain seq x y z
N PHE A 1 11.07 -6.29 -7.69
CA PHE A 1 11.72 -6.39 -6.35
C PHE A 1 12.83 -5.37 -6.10
N VAL A 2 13.96 -5.35 -6.82
CA VAL A 2 15.10 -4.44 -6.52
C VAL A 2 14.68 -2.96 -6.42
N GLN A 3 13.87 -2.48 -7.36
CA GLN A 3 13.36 -1.10 -7.34
C GLN A 3 12.52 -0.81 -6.08
N ALA A 4 11.56 -1.69 -5.76
CA ALA A 4 10.75 -1.60 -4.54
C ALA A 4 11.63 -1.57 -3.28
N THR A 5 12.62 -2.46 -3.18
CA THR A 5 13.58 -2.51 -2.07
C THR A 5 14.37 -1.21 -1.94
N ASN A 6 14.86 -0.65 -3.04
CA ASN A 6 15.60 0.61 -3.03
C ASN A 6 14.74 1.78 -2.58
N VAL A 7 13.46 1.80 -2.99
CA VAL A 7 12.48 2.79 -2.53
C VAL A 7 12.32 2.67 -1.02
N VAL A 8 11.96 1.50 -0.48
CA VAL A 8 11.65 1.33 0.96
C VAL A 8 12.84 1.30 1.90
N SER A 9 14.06 1.10 1.37
CA SER A 9 15.29 1.11 2.17
C SER A 9 15.96 2.48 2.21
N PHE A 10 15.34 3.51 1.63
CA PHE A 10 15.91 4.84 1.58
C PHE A 10 15.79 5.54 2.94
N ALA A 11 16.87 5.53 3.72
CA ALA A 11 16.89 6.04 5.11
C ALA A 11 16.57 7.55 5.24
N LYS A 12 16.61 8.31 4.13
CA LYS A 12 16.47 9.77 4.15
C LYS A 12 15.02 10.26 4.30
N TYR A 13 14.02 9.45 3.96
CA TYR A 13 12.62 9.90 3.94
C TYR A 13 11.71 8.93 4.70
N PRO A 14 10.65 9.41 5.37
CA PRO A 14 9.66 8.54 5.97
C PRO A 14 9.01 7.63 4.91
N MET A 15 9.26 6.33 4.98
CA MET A 15 8.75 5.35 4.00
C MET A 15 7.34 4.86 4.29
N LEU A 16 6.74 5.31 5.39
CA LEU A 16 5.42 4.89 5.83
C LEU A 16 4.33 5.16 4.78
N SER A 17 4.42 6.30 4.07
CA SER A 17 3.47 6.67 3.01
C SER A 17 3.57 5.79 1.76
N SER A 18 4.72 5.14 1.55
CA SER A 18 4.99 4.35 0.35
C SER A 18 4.74 2.86 0.56
N ALA A 19 4.52 2.40 1.79
CA ALA A 19 4.35 0.99 2.09
C ALA A 19 3.14 0.39 1.34
N ILE A 20 1.97 1.02 1.43
CA ILE A 20 0.75 0.57 0.74
C ILE A 20 0.97 0.54 -0.80
N PRO A 21 1.43 1.63 -1.45
CA PRO A 21 1.75 1.61 -2.88
C PRO A 21 2.73 0.52 -3.30
N VAL A 22 3.80 0.29 -2.53
CA VAL A 22 4.82 -0.71 -2.88
C VAL A 22 4.28 -2.13 -2.76
N TYR A 23 3.49 -2.42 -1.73
CA TYR A 23 2.85 -3.74 -1.61
C TYR A 23 1.89 -4.01 -2.76
N ASN A 24 0.99 -3.06 -3.06
CA ASN A 24 0.06 -3.19 -4.17
C ASN A 24 0.80 -3.42 -5.49
N TYR A 25 1.79 -2.57 -5.80
CA TYR A 25 2.60 -2.74 -7.00
C TYR A 25 3.26 -4.12 -7.11
N LEU A 26 3.86 -4.61 -6.02
CA LEU A 26 4.49 -5.94 -6.03
C LEU A 26 3.49 -7.08 -6.17
N ILE A 27 2.31 -6.97 -5.58
CA ILE A 27 1.26 -7.99 -5.68
C ILE A 27 0.70 -7.99 -7.10
N ASP A 28 0.29 -6.82 -7.62
CA ASP A 28 -0.28 -6.64 -8.96
C ASP A 28 0.65 -7.21 -10.04
N GLU A 29 1.95 -6.89 -10.01
CA GLU A 29 2.92 -7.39 -11.00
C GLU A 29 3.10 -8.92 -10.94
N LEU A 30 3.01 -9.52 -9.76
CA LEU A 30 3.15 -10.97 -9.60
C LEU A 30 1.87 -11.73 -9.95
N GLU A 31 0.71 -11.13 -9.70
CA GLU A 31 -0.58 -11.64 -10.16
C GLU A 31 -0.65 -11.59 -11.68
N GLU A 32 -0.27 -10.47 -12.30
CA GLU A 32 -0.20 -10.32 -13.75
C GLU A 32 0.76 -11.37 -14.38
N TYR A 33 1.90 -11.62 -13.74
CA TYR A 33 2.82 -12.69 -14.15
C TYR A 33 2.14 -14.07 -14.12
N CYS A 34 1.34 -14.37 -13.09
CA CYS A 34 0.65 -15.66 -12.98
C CYS A 34 -0.44 -15.83 -14.04
N ASP A 35 -1.11 -14.73 -14.42
CA ASP A 35 -2.23 -14.75 -15.35
C ASP A 35 -1.78 -14.79 -16.83
N ASN A 36 -0.65 -14.15 -17.14
CA ASN A 36 -0.21 -13.93 -18.53
C ASN A 36 0.95 -14.83 -18.98
N CYS A 37 1.61 -15.56 -18.09
CA CYS A 37 2.84 -16.26 -18.42
C CYS A 37 2.66 -17.78 -18.52
N ASP A 38 3.00 -18.36 -19.67
CA ASP A 38 3.14 -19.80 -19.90
C ASP A 38 4.44 -20.34 -19.25
N SER A 39 4.56 -20.13 -17.94
CA SER A 39 5.68 -20.59 -17.13
C SER A 39 5.48 -22.02 -16.64
N SER A 40 6.57 -22.68 -16.22
CA SER A 40 6.45 -23.98 -15.57
C SER A 40 5.59 -23.88 -14.30
N ASN A 41 4.87 -24.96 -13.99
CA ASN A 41 4.00 -25.04 -12.81
C ASN A 41 4.76 -24.74 -11.50
N ASP A 42 6.04 -25.11 -11.44
CA ASP A 42 6.90 -24.87 -10.28
C ASP A 42 7.16 -23.37 -10.05
N ILE A 43 7.38 -22.60 -11.13
CA ILE A 43 7.59 -21.15 -11.04
C ILE A 43 6.30 -20.47 -10.60
N VAL A 44 5.15 -20.83 -11.19
CA VAL A 44 3.84 -20.28 -10.79
C VAL A 44 3.53 -20.58 -9.32
N THR A 45 3.85 -21.79 -8.87
CA THR A 45 3.69 -22.20 -7.46
C THR A 45 4.58 -21.36 -6.54
N ALA A 46 5.84 -21.11 -6.91
CA ALA A 46 6.76 -20.26 -6.16
C ALA A 46 6.27 -18.81 -6.10
N VAL A 47 5.77 -18.25 -7.22
CA VAL A 47 5.22 -16.88 -7.28
C VAL A 47 3.99 -16.75 -6.38
N LYS A 48 3.05 -17.71 -6.43
CA LYS A 48 1.86 -17.73 -5.56
C LYS A 48 2.23 -17.79 -4.07
N ALA A 49 3.28 -18.54 -3.71
CA ALA A 49 3.80 -18.55 -2.35
C ALA A 49 4.39 -17.18 -1.94
N GLY A 50 5.05 -16.49 -2.88
CA GLY A 50 5.53 -15.12 -2.72
C GLY A 50 4.42 -14.11 -2.50
N ILE A 51 3.38 -14.12 -3.33
CA ILE A 51 2.18 -13.27 -3.19
C ILE A 51 1.55 -13.47 -1.81
N LYS A 52 1.30 -14.73 -1.40
CA LYS A 52 0.74 -15.04 -0.08
C LYS A 52 1.58 -14.45 1.07
N LYS A 53 2.91 -14.46 0.92
CA LYS A 53 3.81 -13.86 1.91
C LYS A 53 3.69 -12.33 1.92
N LEU A 54 3.59 -11.69 0.75
CA LEU A 54 3.35 -10.25 0.63
C LEU A 54 2.01 -9.85 1.25
N GLU A 55 0.92 -10.53 0.90
CA GLU A 55 -0.42 -10.31 1.47
C GLU A 55 -0.41 -10.41 3.00
N THR A 56 0.33 -11.38 3.56
CA THR A 56 0.46 -11.55 5.01
C THR A 56 1.07 -10.31 5.68
N TYR A 57 2.07 -9.67 5.05
CA TYR A 57 2.66 -8.44 5.59
C TYR A 57 1.85 -7.20 5.23
N TYR A 58 1.21 -7.18 4.06
CA TYR A 58 0.31 -6.12 3.66
C TYR A 58 -0.87 -5.98 4.62
N ALA A 59 -1.46 -7.10 5.06
CA ALA A 59 -2.52 -7.09 6.07
C ALA A 59 -2.10 -6.39 7.39
N LYS A 60 -0.80 -6.31 7.69
CA LYS A 60 -0.30 -5.58 8.87
C LYS A 60 -0.38 -4.07 8.72
N THR A 61 -0.48 -3.54 7.49
CA THR A 61 -0.70 -2.09 7.30
C THR A 61 -2.07 -1.66 7.81
N ASP A 62 -3.02 -2.59 7.92
CA ASP A 62 -4.36 -2.33 8.43
C ASP A 62 -4.46 -2.40 9.96
N GLU A 63 -3.43 -2.90 10.67
CA GLU A 63 -3.39 -2.95 12.14
C GLU A 63 -3.37 -1.54 12.77
N THR A 64 -2.94 -0.52 12.02
CA THR A 64 -2.91 0.88 12.47
C THR A 64 -3.35 1.81 11.36
N THR A 65 -3.97 2.93 11.71
CA THR A 65 -4.33 3.97 10.73
C THR A 65 -3.11 4.76 10.22
N MET A 66 -1.92 4.54 10.79
CA MET A 66 -0.73 5.34 10.50
C MET A 66 -0.27 5.22 9.05
N TYR A 67 -0.38 4.03 8.43
CA TYR A 67 -0.05 3.84 7.02
C TYR A 67 -1.00 4.62 6.11
N THR A 68 -2.31 4.53 6.37
CA THR A 68 -3.34 5.27 5.63
C THR A 68 -3.17 6.77 5.77
N VAL A 69 -2.95 7.26 7.00
CA VAL A 69 -2.72 8.68 7.28
C VAL A 69 -1.45 9.16 6.58
N ALA A 70 -0.34 8.43 6.68
CA ALA A 70 0.91 8.79 6.02
C ALA A 70 0.77 8.83 4.49
N THR A 71 0.04 7.87 3.90
CA THR A 71 -0.24 7.83 2.46
C THR A 71 -1.01 9.08 2.02
N ILE A 72 -2.05 9.49 2.78
CA ILE A 72 -2.85 10.68 2.47
C ILE A 72 -2.05 11.97 2.64
N LEU A 73 -1.17 12.05 3.64
CA LEU A 73 -0.34 13.21 3.89
C LEU A 73 0.79 13.36 2.87
N ASP A 74 1.11 12.32 2.09
CA ASP A 74 2.07 12.41 1.00
C ASP A 74 1.45 13.13 -0.20
N PRO A 75 1.98 14.32 -0.60
CA PRO A 75 1.40 15.10 -1.69
C PRO A 75 1.44 14.41 -3.05
N ARG A 76 2.29 13.38 -3.21
CA ARG A 76 2.38 12.58 -4.45
C ARG A 76 1.24 11.57 -4.59
N LEU A 77 0.58 11.23 -3.49
CA LEU A 77 -0.43 10.16 -3.41
C LEU A 77 -1.80 10.74 -3.04
N LYS A 78 -1.88 11.33 -1.84
CA LYS A 78 -3.13 11.89 -1.27
C LYS A 78 -4.25 10.84 -1.21
N LEU A 79 -5.49 11.30 -1.04
CA LEU A 79 -6.67 10.45 -1.23
C LEU A 79 -6.78 9.92 -2.67
N GLY A 80 -6.24 10.66 -3.65
CA GLY A 80 -6.27 10.32 -5.07
C GLY A 80 -5.70 8.94 -5.36
N TYR A 81 -4.65 8.52 -4.66
CA TYR A 81 -4.11 7.16 -4.77
C TYR A 81 -5.21 6.09 -4.61
N TYR A 82 -6.05 6.18 -3.57
CA TYR A 82 -7.10 5.19 -3.34
C TYR A 82 -8.24 5.27 -4.38
N GLU A 83 -8.54 6.48 -4.86
CA GLU A 83 -9.53 6.73 -5.91
C GLU A 83 -9.07 6.13 -7.25
N ASP A 84 -7.83 6.38 -7.63
CA ASP A 84 -7.20 5.90 -8.87
C ASP A 84 -7.10 4.37 -8.91
N HIS A 85 -6.82 3.74 -7.75
CA HIS A 85 -6.79 2.29 -7.60
C HIS A 85 -8.17 1.67 -7.33
N LYS A 86 -9.25 2.44 -7.50
CA LYS A 86 -10.65 1.98 -7.42
C LYS A 86 -11.00 1.28 -6.09
N TRP A 87 -10.43 1.76 -4.98
CA TRP A 87 -10.77 1.22 -3.67
C TRP A 87 -12.24 1.52 -3.34
N LYS A 88 -12.80 0.72 -2.41
CA LYS A 88 -14.20 0.88 -2.00
C LYS A 88 -14.44 2.30 -1.49
N GLN A 89 -15.51 2.95 -1.96
CA GLN A 89 -15.88 4.30 -1.52
C GLN A 89 -16.05 4.42 0.00
N THR A 90 -16.49 3.34 0.65
CA THR A 90 -16.57 3.25 2.11
C THR A 90 -15.21 3.38 2.78
N PHE A 91 -14.16 2.78 2.23
CA PHE A 91 -12.80 2.92 2.71
C PHE A 91 -12.26 4.33 2.46
N ILE A 92 -12.45 4.88 1.25
CA ILE A 92 -11.99 6.24 0.92
C ILE A 92 -12.59 7.27 1.89
N ARG A 93 -13.89 7.13 2.20
CA ARG A 93 -14.56 7.96 3.21
C ARG A 93 -13.96 7.77 4.60
N PHE A 94 -13.79 6.53 5.05
CA PHE A 94 -13.15 6.21 6.32
C PHE A 94 -11.74 6.84 6.43
N ALA A 95 -10.93 6.71 5.38
CA ALA A 95 -9.56 7.21 5.34
C ALA A 95 -9.53 8.75 5.45
N LYS A 96 -10.42 9.44 4.73
CA LYS A 96 -10.59 10.90 4.82
C LYS A 96 -11.03 11.35 6.21
N GLU A 97 -12.06 10.73 6.76
CA GLU A 97 -12.59 11.03 8.10
C GLU A 97 -11.52 10.81 9.18
N THR A 98 -10.74 9.73 9.07
CA THR A 98 -9.65 9.42 10.00
C THR A 98 -8.61 10.54 10.06
N VAL A 99 -8.14 11.02 8.90
CA VAL A 99 -7.14 12.11 8.84
C VAL A 99 -7.70 13.41 9.41
N ILE A 100 -8.95 13.76 9.06
CA ILE A 100 -9.62 14.98 9.57
C ILE A 100 -9.79 14.91 11.09
N ASN A 101 -10.22 13.76 11.62
CA ASN A 101 -10.41 13.57 13.05
C ASN A 101 -9.09 13.69 13.81
N ILE A 102 -8.00 13.09 13.31
CA ILE A 102 -6.67 13.22 13.91
C ILE A 102 -6.22 14.68 13.90
N TYR A 103 -6.43 15.40 12.78
CA TYR A 103 -6.11 16.81 12.70
C TYR A 103 -6.89 17.61 13.75
N ASN A 104 -8.21 17.49 13.79
CA ASN A 104 -9.05 18.24 14.72
C ASN A 104 -8.74 17.94 16.20
N ASP A 105 -8.46 16.68 16.54
CA ASP A 105 -8.18 16.25 17.92
C ASP A 105 -6.78 16.63 18.40
N LYS A 106 -5.77 16.63 17.51
CA LYS A 106 -4.35 16.77 17.91
C LYS A 106 -3.67 18.06 17.45
N TYR A 107 -4.14 18.67 16.37
CA TYR A 107 -3.42 19.76 15.67
C TYR A 107 -4.30 20.96 15.30
N GLY A 108 -5.62 20.82 15.39
CA GLY A 108 -6.58 21.87 15.08
C GLY A 108 -6.48 23.04 16.08
N PRO A 109 -6.90 24.25 15.68
CA PRO A 109 -6.98 25.38 16.60
C PRO A 109 -7.96 25.07 17.73
N ALA A 110 -7.59 25.52 18.94
CA ALA A 110 -8.41 25.41 20.14
C ALA A 110 -9.64 26.33 20.10
#